data_AF-A0A7X0SFG6-F1
#
_entry.id   AF-A0A7X0SFG6-F1
#
_cell.length_a   1.000
_cell.length_b   1.000
_cell.length_c   1.000
_cell.angle_alpha   90.00
_cell.angle_beta   90.00
_cell.angle_gamma   90.00
#
_symmetry.space_group_name_H-M   'P 1'
#
loop_
_entity.id
_entity.type
_entity.pdbx_description
1 polymer ?
#
loop_
_entity_poly.entity_id
_entity_poly.type
_entity_poly.pdbx_seq_one_letter_code
_entity_poly.pdbx_strand_id
1 'polypeptide(L)'
;MNSTINNKQKNNFTLFRFFLLCIIFIILGFGVNTYSNYKYNNNMNEFYSTFNKYDFDKALNIIDTTNNSNILKKKQLKADLNSYFTGIVGMIIESIASGDMPESDAISILYEIKKYDILNSSLDNLVASLDSNYKYNPTSKPNNNNNNNNIDNNDTDSSITESNNLTLGIESFENKDYSTAISYFNKISKSSSSDFNKAKEYILNCKKNYKTHLLAEAEELIANKYYTDAIAFLSSYDTSILSSEDKDISNKINSVEMFRDEYKDHIQAYPNDASTYASSAILQAININNVNNLNIESKTPYFIYLSLSDQTTYIYEGSLNNWKLSKSFSSSTGIPGEETPKGIFSVNGRDSWFFSNEFQQGGKYWVRFMGDYLFHSVPFDEKQTKIVDETLGTAASHGCVRLKVEDSKWIYDNIDDGTKVIIN
;
A
#
# COMPACT_ATOMS: atom_id res chain seq x y z
N MET A 1 40.39 -4.14 73.97
CA MET A 1 40.56 -5.11 72.87
C MET A 1 39.48 -4.84 71.83
N ASN A 2 39.91 -4.72 70.58
CA ASN A 2 39.15 -4.21 69.44
C ASN A 2 37.86 -4.99 69.15
N SER A 3 36.74 -4.29 68.95
CA SER A 3 35.60 -4.80 68.18
C SER A 3 35.42 -3.99 66.90
N THR A 4 35.79 -4.64 65.81
CA THR A 4 35.36 -4.53 64.41
C THR A 4 34.04 -3.78 64.16
N ILE A 5 34.05 -2.84 63.20
CA ILE A 5 32.87 -2.58 62.34
C ILE A 5 33.35 -2.52 60.88
N ASN A 6 33.04 -3.60 60.16
CA ASN A 6 33.14 -3.69 58.70
C ASN A 6 32.10 -2.75 58.06
N ASN A 7 32.58 -1.72 57.37
CA ASN A 7 31.72 -0.87 56.55
C ASN A 7 31.57 -1.49 55.15
N LYS A 8 30.55 -2.33 54.99
CA LYS A 8 30.19 -2.92 53.69
C LYS A 8 29.40 -1.86 52.90
N GLN A 9 30.07 -1.19 51.96
CA GLN A 9 29.45 -0.26 51.02
C GLN A 9 28.44 -1.05 50.17
N LYS A 10 27.14 -0.94 50.47
CA LYS A 10 26.07 -1.53 49.67
C LYS A 10 25.87 -0.66 48.43
N ASN A 11 26.26 -1.19 47.28
CA ASN A 11 25.90 -0.65 45.96
C ASN A 11 24.38 -0.70 45.80
N ASN A 12 23.70 0.39 46.14
CA ASN A 12 22.29 0.58 45.85
C ASN A 12 22.14 1.05 44.39
N PHE A 13 22.29 0.12 43.45
CA PHE A 13 21.84 0.33 42.08
C PHE A 13 20.30 0.33 42.11
N THR A 14 19.70 1.51 42.22
CA THR A 14 18.25 1.63 42.38
C THR A 14 17.56 1.22 41.09
N LEU A 15 16.58 0.31 41.21
CA LEU A 15 15.75 -0.21 40.11
C LEU A 15 15.21 0.90 39.19
N PHE A 16 14.97 2.08 39.77
CA PHE A 16 14.57 3.30 39.09
C PHE A 16 15.60 3.84 38.07
N ARG A 17 16.90 3.81 38.38
CA ARG A 17 17.94 4.24 37.42
C ARG A 17 18.08 3.27 36.25
N PHE A 18 17.88 1.97 36.50
CA PHE A 18 17.85 0.97 35.43
C PHE A 18 16.64 1.18 34.51
N PHE A 19 15.46 1.41 35.08
CA PHE A 19 14.25 1.69 34.31
C PHE A 19 14.34 2.97 33.47
N LEU A 20 14.93 4.04 34.03
CA LEU A 20 15.14 5.30 33.31
C LEU A 20 16.13 5.12 32.14
N LEU A 21 17.20 4.33 32.33
CA LEU A 21 18.13 4.00 31.25
C LEU A 21 17.44 3.17 30.15
N CYS A 22 16.63 2.17 30.52
CA CYS A 22 15.87 1.37 29.54
C CYS A 22 14.90 2.23 28.72
N ILE A 23 14.20 3.19 29.35
CA ILE A 23 13.30 4.11 28.63
C ILE A 23 14.09 5.00 27.66
N ILE A 24 15.25 5.51 28.06
CA ILE A 24 16.12 6.30 27.18
C ILE A 24 16.60 5.46 25.99
N PHE A 25 16.99 4.20 26.20
CA PHE A 25 17.38 3.28 25.12
C PHE A 25 16.20 2.93 24.19
N ILE A 26 14.98 2.81 24.72
CA ILE A 26 13.77 2.57 23.90
C ILE A 26 13.44 3.81 23.07
N ILE A 27 13.50 5.01 23.63
CA ILE A 27 13.24 6.26 22.92
C ILE A 27 14.32 6.53 21.86
N LEU A 28 15.59 6.31 22.19
CA LEU A 28 16.69 6.41 21.23
C LEU A 28 16.59 5.34 20.13
N GLY A 29 16.23 4.10 20.49
CA GLY A 29 15.99 3.03 19.52
C GLY A 29 14.82 3.32 18.60
N PHE A 30 13.74 3.89 19.13
CA PHE A 30 12.57 4.31 18.35
C PHE A 30 12.95 5.45 17.40
N GLY A 31 13.61 6.50 17.88
CA GLY A 31 14.06 7.62 17.05
C GLY A 31 15.04 7.21 15.94
N VAL A 32 16.00 6.32 16.24
CA VAL A 32 16.94 5.77 15.24
C VAL A 32 16.21 4.93 14.19
N ASN A 33 15.20 4.14 14.60
CA ASN A 33 14.40 3.34 13.68
C ASN A 33 13.49 4.22 12.79
N THR A 34 12.85 5.25 13.35
CA THR A 34 12.03 6.21 12.59
C THR A 34 12.88 6.98 11.58
N TYR A 35 14.06 7.46 11.99
CA TYR A 35 15.01 8.13 11.09
C TYR A 35 15.55 7.18 10.00
N SER A 36 15.89 5.93 10.36
CA SER A 36 16.35 4.93 9.40
C SER A 36 15.26 4.56 8.38
N ASN A 37 13.99 4.44 8.81
CA ASN A 37 12.84 4.27 7.91
C ASN A 37 12.68 5.46 6.96
N TYR A 38 12.69 6.68 7.50
CA TYR A 38 12.54 7.89 6.69
C TYR A 38 13.64 8.01 5.62
N LYS A 39 14.91 7.81 6.02
CA LYS A 39 16.06 7.86 5.10
C LYS A 39 16.00 6.74 4.06
N TYR A 40 15.60 5.53 4.46
CA TYR A 40 15.42 4.40 3.54
C TYR A 40 14.35 4.70 2.49
N ASN A 41 13.16 5.14 2.91
CA ASN A 41 12.05 5.46 2.00
C ASN A 41 12.44 6.58 1.03
N ASN A 42 13.11 7.63 1.52
CA ASN A 42 13.57 8.74 0.67
C ASN A 42 14.54 8.27 -0.42
N ASN A 43 15.50 7.42 -0.05
CA ASN A 43 16.46 6.89 -1.02
C ASN A 43 15.78 5.95 -2.03
N MET A 44 14.81 5.12 -1.61
CA MET A 44 14.07 4.25 -2.54
C MET A 44 13.24 5.06 -3.53
N ASN A 45 12.59 6.14 -3.08
CA ASN A 45 11.86 7.04 -3.97
C ASN A 45 12.79 7.74 -4.98
N GLU A 46 13.97 8.18 -4.54
CA GLU A 46 14.97 8.77 -5.43
C GLU A 46 15.47 7.73 -6.44
N PHE A 47 15.71 6.49 -6.00
CA PHE A 47 16.09 5.39 -6.87
C PHE A 47 15.02 5.11 -7.94
N TYR A 48 13.74 4.95 -7.57
CA TYR A 48 12.65 4.69 -8.51
C TYR A 48 12.51 5.80 -9.54
N SER A 49 12.49 7.06 -9.10
CA SER A 49 12.40 8.19 -10.02
C SER A 49 13.60 8.25 -10.96
N THR A 50 14.81 7.93 -10.49
CA THR A 50 16.03 8.03 -11.27
C THR A 50 16.13 6.90 -12.28
N PHE A 51 15.81 5.68 -11.88
CA PHE A 51 15.77 4.51 -12.76
C PHE A 51 14.72 4.67 -13.88
N ASN A 52 13.51 5.15 -13.56
CA ASN A 52 12.45 5.38 -14.54
C ASN A 52 12.74 6.51 -15.54
N LYS A 53 13.68 7.40 -15.21
CA LYS A 53 14.18 8.45 -16.13
C LYS A 53 15.37 7.97 -16.97
N TYR A 54 15.68 6.67 -16.94
CA TYR A 54 16.80 6.04 -17.65
C TYR A 54 18.19 6.55 -17.20
N ASP A 55 18.30 7.15 -16.00
CA ASP A 55 19.57 7.57 -15.40
C ASP A 55 20.15 6.44 -14.54
N PHE A 56 20.56 5.35 -15.18
CA PHE A 56 20.87 4.08 -14.51
C PHE A 56 22.11 4.15 -13.60
N ASP A 57 23.12 4.92 -13.97
CA ASP A 57 24.34 5.08 -13.17
C ASP A 57 24.04 5.80 -11.85
N LYS A 58 23.19 6.83 -11.89
CA LYS A 58 22.76 7.53 -10.68
C LYS A 58 21.85 6.65 -9.82
N ALA A 59 20.94 5.90 -10.44
CA ALA A 59 20.08 4.96 -9.74
C ALA A 59 20.88 3.88 -8.99
N LEU A 60 21.93 3.34 -9.62
CA LEU A 60 22.78 2.32 -9.00
C LEU A 60 23.54 2.89 -7.79
N ASN A 61 24.08 4.10 -7.91
CA ASN A 61 24.78 4.79 -6.82
C ASN A 61 23.86 5.04 -5.60
N ILE A 62 22.58 5.37 -5.83
CA ILE A 62 21.59 5.53 -4.76
C ILE A 62 21.41 4.22 -3.99
N ILE A 63 21.31 3.08 -4.68
CA ILE A 63 21.16 1.77 -4.04
C ILE A 63 22.41 1.37 -3.28
N ASP A 64 23.60 1.57 -3.86
CA ASP A 64 24.86 1.30 -3.17
C ASP A 64 25.00 2.12 -1.88
N THR A 65 24.65 3.40 -1.94
CA THR A 65 24.64 4.30 -0.78
C THR A 65 23.61 3.87 0.27
N THR A 66 22.44 3.39 -0.16
CA THR A 66 21.35 2.94 0.72
C THR A 66 21.70 1.63 1.42
N ASN A 67 22.24 0.67 0.68
CA ASN A 67 22.68 -0.62 1.20
C ASN A 67 23.81 -0.46 2.24
N ASN A 68 24.74 0.47 2.00
CA ASN A 68 25.84 0.76 2.92
C ASN A 68 25.41 1.52 4.18
N SER A 69 24.43 2.43 4.09
CA SER A 69 24.04 3.29 5.20
C SER A 69 22.94 2.72 6.10
N ASN A 70 22.11 1.78 5.62
CA ASN A 70 20.96 1.24 6.36
C ASN A 70 21.02 -0.29 6.50
N ILE A 71 21.95 -0.79 7.33
CA ILE A 71 22.16 -2.22 7.57
C ILE A 71 20.88 -2.94 8.05
N LEU A 72 20.03 -2.26 8.85
CA LEU A 72 18.77 -2.80 9.37
C LEU A 72 17.70 -3.00 8.28
N LYS A 73 17.88 -2.44 7.08
CA LYS A 73 16.91 -2.45 5.98
C LYS A 73 17.32 -3.27 4.77
N LYS A 74 18.44 -3.98 4.81
CA LYS A 74 18.92 -4.79 3.68
C LYS A 74 17.90 -5.82 3.16
N LYS A 75 17.15 -6.47 4.06
CA LYS A 75 16.08 -7.41 3.65
C LYS A 75 14.94 -6.68 2.94
N GLN A 76 14.55 -5.52 3.46
CA GLN A 76 13.50 -4.68 2.86
C GLN A 76 13.95 -4.13 1.50
N LEU A 77 15.20 -3.66 1.40
CA LEU A 77 15.82 -3.18 0.17
C LEU A 77 15.72 -4.22 -0.96
N LYS A 78 16.11 -5.46 -0.65
CA LYS A 78 16.05 -6.54 -1.64
C LYS A 78 14.61 -6.86 -2.05
N ALA A 79 13.67 -6.85 -1.12
CA ALA A 79 12.25 -7.10 -1.41
C ALA A 79 11.65 -5.99 -2.29
N ASP A 80 11.91 -4.74 -1.94
CA ASP A 80 11.38 -3.57 -2.64
C ASP A 80 11.99 -3.43 -4.05
N LEU A 81 13.28 -3.74 -4.22
CA LEU A 81 13.93 -3.82 -5.54
C LEU A 81 13.38 -4.98 -6.37
N ASN A 82 13.22 -6.18 -5.78
CA ASN A 82 12.63 -7.32 -6.48
C ASN A 82 11.21 -7.01 -6.97
N SER A 83 10.36 -6.44 -6.11
CA SER A 83 8.97 -6.09 -6.47
C SER A 83 8.94 -5.07 -7.61
N TYR A 84 9.71 -3.98 -7.47
CA TYR A 84 9.80 -2.93 -8.47
C TYR A 84 10.29 -3.47 -9.82
N PHE A 85 11.41 -4.18 -9.84
CA PHE A 85 11.97 -4.69 -11.08
C PHE A 85 11.15 -5.84 -11.69
N THR A 86 10.39 -6.59 -10.89
CA THR A 86 9.41 -7.55 -11.42
C THR A 86 8.32 -6.81 -12.22
N GLY A 87 7.81 -5.69 -11.70
CA GLY A 87 6.86 -4.84 -12.41
C GLY A 87 7.43 -4.27 -13.72
N ILE A 88 8.66 -3.75 -13.68
CA ILE A 88 9.36 -3.24 -14.87
C ILE A 88 9.55 -4.35 -15.91
N VAL A 89 9.98 -5.55 -15.49
CA VAL A 89 10.12 -6.71 -16.39
C VAL A 89 8.79 -7.12 -16.99
N GLY A 90 7.69 -7.11 -16.21
CA GLY A 90 6.34 -7.38 -16.71
C GLY A 90 5.93 -6.40 -17.81
N MET A 91 6.12 -5.10 -17.58
CA MET A 91 5.83 -4.05 -18.58
C MET A 91 6.70 -4.20 -19.84
N ILE A 92 7.97 -4.58 -19.70
CA ILE A 92 8.86 -4.85 -20.84
C ILE A 92 8.33 -6.03 -21.66
N ILE A 93 7.95 -7.13 -21.02
CA ILE A 93 7.41 -8.31 -21.71
C ILE A 93 6.13 -7.97 -22.47
N GLU A 94 5.21 -7.22 -21.83
CA GLU A 94 3.98 -6.75 -22.47
C GLU A 94 4.26 -5.83 -23.66
N SER A 95 5.20 -4.89 -23.52
CA SER A 95 5.56 -3.93 -24.58
C SER A 95 6.26 -4.59 -25.77
N ILE A 96 7.03 -5.66 -25.54
CA ILE A 96 7.58 -6.49 -26.63
C ILE A 96 6.46 -7.25 -27.33
N ALA A 97 5.53 -7.84 -26.56
CA ALA A 97 4.43 -8.64 -27.11
C ALA A 97 3.44 -7.80 -27.92
N SER A 98 3.19 -6.54 -27.53
CA SER A 98 2.36 -5.60 -28.28
C SER A 98 3.09 -4.95 -29.46
N GLY A 99 4.43 -5.04 -29.51
CA GLY A 99 5.27 -4.40 -30.52
C GLY A 99 5.55 -2.91 -30.25
N ASP A 100 5.21 -2.42 -29.06
CA ASP A 100 5.42 -1.03 -28.64
C ASP A 100 6.87 -0.74 -28.23
N MET A 101 7.69 -1.77 -27.99
CA MET A 101 9.11 -1.67 -27.64
C MET A 101 9.98 -2.59 -28.49
N PRO A 102 11.08 -2.10 -29.10
CA PRO A 102 12.07 -2.94 -29.74
C PRO A 102 12.79 -3.87 -28.74
N GLU A 103 13.04 -5.12 -29.14
CA GLU A 103 13.78 -6.09 -28.31
C GLU A 103 15.17 -5.58 -27.88
N SER A 104 15.84 -4.77 -28.72
CA SER A 104 17.15 -4.17 -28.40
C SER A 104 17.11 -3.21 -27.21
N ASP A 105 16.02 -2.46 -27.07
CA ASP A 105 15.84 -1.46 -26.02
C ASP A 105 15.47 -2.18 -24.72
N ALA A 106 14.60 -3.19 -24.82
CA ALA A 106 14.28 -4.08 -23.72
C ALA A 106 15.53 -4.77 -23.14
N ILE A 107 16.36 -5.37 -24.00
CA ILE A 107 17.60 -6.03 -23.60
C ILE A 107 18.52 -5.07 -22.84
N SER A 108 18.64 -3.82 -23.31
CA SER A 108 19.45 -2.79 -22.67
C SER A 108 18.98 -2.47 -21.25
N ILE A 109 17.66 -2.32 -21.05
CA ILE A 109 17.09 -2.11 -19.71
C ILE A 109 17.29 -3.34 -18.82
N LEU A 110 17.11 -4.56 -19.34
CA LEU A 110 17.30 -5.79 -18.57
C LEU A 110 18.74 -5.97 -18.09
N TYR A 111 19.74 -5.57 -18.90
CA TYR A 111 21.15 -5.56 -18.48
C TYR A 111 21.43 -4.52 -17.38
N GLU A 112 20.69 -3.43 -17.32
CA GLU A 112 20.79 -2.45 -16.25
C GLU A 112 20.18 -2.97 -14.94
N ILE A 113 19.01 -3.62 -15.02
CA ILE A 113 18.38 -4.30 -13.88
C ILE A 113 19.32 -5.36 -13.29
N LYS A 114 20.08 -6.07 -14.13
CA LYS A 114 21.04 -7.08 -13.68
C LYS A 114 22.12 -6.54 -12.73
N LYS A 115 22.50 -5.26 -12.83
CA LYS A 115 23.54 -4.67 -11.98
C LYS A 115 23.15 -4.64 -10.49
N TYR A 116 21.86 -4.80 -10.18
CA TYR A 116 21.32 -4.74 -8.82
C TYR A 116 21.32 -6.10 -8.10
N ASP A 117 21.75 -7.19 -8.76
CA ASP A 117 21.80 -8.55 -8.18
C ASP A 117 20.46 -9.01 -7.56
N ILE A 118 19.39 -8.72 -8.30
CA ILE A 118 17.98 -9.01 -7.99
C ILE A 118 17.36 -9.80 -9.12
N LEU A 119 16.22 -10.46 -8.88
CA LEU A 119 15.54 -11.38 -9.80
C LEU A 119 16.36 -12.64 -10.19
N ASN A 120 17.67 -12.66 -9.97
CA ASN A 120 18.55 -13.82 -10.13
C ASN A 120 18.34 -14.51 -11.50
N SER A 121 18.20 -15.84 -11.48
CA SER A 121 18.05 -16.68 -12.68
C SER A 121 16.83 -16.34 -13.54
N SER A 122 15.78 -15.69 -13.01
CA SER A 122 14.61 -15.35 -13.84
C SER A 122 14.95 -14.27 -14.86
N LEU A 123 15.73 -13.27 -14.44
CA LEU A 123 16.23 -12.22 -15.32
C LEU A 123 17.27 -12.77 -16.30
N ASP A 124 18.15 -13.67 -15.85
CA ASP A 124 19.12 -14.34 -16.72
C ASP A 124 18.46 -15.15 -17.83
N ASN A 125 17.39 -15.88 -17.50
CA ASN A 125 16.63 -16.66 -18.48
C ASN A 125 15.91 -15.77 -19.48
N LEU A 126 15.35 -14.64 -19.03
CA LEU A 126 14.70 -13.66 -19.91
C LEU A 126 15.73 -13.03 -20.86
N VAL A 127 16.87 -12.58 -20.34
CA VAL A 127 17.96 -12.03 -21.17
C VAL A 127 18.48 -13.08 -22.16
N ALA A 128 18.64 -14.34 -21.74
CA ALA A 128 19.03 -15.43 -22.64
C ALA A 128 18.00 -15.72 -23.75
N SER A 129 16.71 -15.49 -23.47
CA SER A 129 15.64 -15.69 -24.45
C SER A 129 15.54 -14.57 -25.49
N LEU A 130 16.00 -13.36 -25.15
CA LEU A 130 15.95 -12.18 -26.00
C LEU A 130 17.30 -11.90 -26.70
N ASP A 131 18.42 -12.17 -26.03
CA ASP A 131 19.78 -11.98 -26.55
C ASP A 131 20.48 -13.32 -26.76
N SER A 132 20.48 -13.78 -28.02
CA SER A 132 21.16 -15.02 -28.43
C SER A 132 22.67 -15.05 -28.19
N ASN A 133 23.32 -13.90 -27.91
CA ASN A 133 24.73 -13.81 -27.59
C ASN A 133 25.02 -13.79 -26.08
N TYR A 134 23.99 -13.86 -25.25
CA TYR A 134 24.12 -13.79 -23.80
C TYR A 134 24.88 -14.99 -23.23
N LYS A 135 25.99 -14.72 -22.51
CA LYS A 135 26.81 -15.73 -21.84
C LYS A 135 26.56 -15.69 -20.33
N TYR A 136 25.83 -16.67 -19.82
CA TYR A 136 25.58 -16.85 -18.39
C TYR A 136 26.90 -17.00 -17.61
N ASN A 137 27.14 -16.14 -16.61
CA ASN A 137 28.36 -16.16 -15.80
C ASN A 137 28.00 -16.22 -14.30
N PRO A 138 28.14 -17.37 -13.63
CA PRO A 138 27.54 -17.64 -12.32
C PRO A 138 28.26 -17.05 -11.09
N THR A 139 29.09 -16.00 -11.22
CA THR A 139 29.93 -15.49 -10.11
C THR A 139 29.71 -14.02 -9.76
N SER A 140 28.75 -13.75 -8.87
CA SER A 140 28.72 -12.53 -8.05
C SER A 140 28.02 -12.79 -6.71
N LYS A 141 28.67 -13.57 -5.83
CA LYS A 141 28.39 -13.55 -4.37
C LYS A 141 29.43 -12.66 -3.68
N PRO A 142 29.06 -11.97 -2.59
CA PRO A 142 29.97 -11.10 -1.85
C PRO A 142 31.11 -11.90 -1.22
N ASN A 143 32.31 -11.35 -1.40
CA ASN A 143 33.59 -11.88 -0.99
C ASN A 143 33.68 -12.04 0.55
N ASN A 144 33.75 -13.27 1.04
CA ASN A 144 34.26 -13.56 2.39
C ASN A 144 35.07 -14.86 2.40
N ASN A 145 36.39 -14.67 2.30
CA ASN A 145 37.53 -15.45 2.80
C ASN A 145 37.81 -16.90 2.35
N ASN A 146 39.10 -17.04 1.97
CA ASN A 146 40.02 -18.16 2.15
C ASN A 146 39.77 -19.49 1.43
N ASN A 147 40.64 -19.69 0.43
CA ASN A 147 41.41 -20.90 0.10
C ASN A 147 40.72 -22.26 -0.05
N ASN A 148 40.95 -22.77 -1.27
CA ASN A 148 41.45 -24.10 -1.63
C ASN A 148 40.46 -25.13 -2.23
N ASN A 149 40.77 -25.40 -3.51
CA ASN A 149 40.91 -26.69 -4.18
C ASN A 149 39.73 -27.22 -5.03
N ASN A 150 39.94 -27.13 -6.35
CA ASN A 150 39.78 -28.13 -7.41
C ASN A 150 39.01 -29.43 -7.09
N ILE A 151 38.08 -29.81 -7.97
CA ILE A 151 38.16 -30.98 -8.88
C ILE A 151 36.82 -31.19 -9.62
N ASP A 152 36.94 -31.29 -10.96
CA ASP A 152 36.24 -32.10 -11.97
C ASP A 152 34.70 -32.22 -12.07
N ASN A 153 34.24 -31.79 -13.25
CA ASN A 153 33.44 -32.48 -14.28
C ASN A 153 32.28 -33.41 -13.90
N ASN A 154 31.17 -33.13 -14.60
CA ASN A 154 30.15 -34.06 -15.10
C ASN A 154 29.31 -34.79 -14.06
N ASP A 155 28.18 -34.18 -13.70
CA ASP A 155 26.90 -34.86 -13.82
C ASP A 155 25.79 -33.83 -14.07
N THR A 156 25.03 -34.07 -15.13
CA THR A 156 23.79 -33.36 -15.46
C THR A 156 22.79 -33.61 -14.33
N ASP A 157 22.71 -32.68 -13.38
CA ASP A 157 21.92 -32.88 -12.16
C ASP A 157 20.52 -32.25 -12.26
N SER A 158 19.54 -33.14 -12.48
CA SER A 158 18.10 -32.89 -12.38
C SER A 158 17.66 -32.40 -10.98
N SER A 159 18.55 -32.35 -9.98
CA SER A 159 18.24 -31.87 -8.63
C SER A 159 18.29 -30.34 -8.47
N ILE A 160 18.93 -29.62 -9.40
CA ILE A 160 19.20 -28.17 -9.27
C ILE A 160 17.95 -27.31 -9.59
N THR A 161 16.98 -27.84 -10.34
CA THR A 161 15.74 -27.13 -10.73
C THR A 161 14.59 -27.29 -9.73
N GLU A 162 14.55 -28.37 -8.95
CA GLU A 162 13.47 -28.61 -7.96
C GLU A 162 13.64 -27.76 -6.68
N SER A 163 14.89 -27.57 -6.23
CA SER A 163 15.21 -26.76 -5.03
C SER A 163 14.99 -25.25 -5.25
N ASN A 164 15.08 -24.79 -6.51
CA ASN A 164 14.80 -23.41 -6.90
C ASN A 164 13.30 -23.08 -6.81
N ASN A 165 12.42 -23.97 -7.28
CA ASN A 165 10.97 -23.75 -7.25
C ASN A 165 10.40 -23.70 -5.83
N LEU A 166 10.89 -24.53 -4.90
CA LEU A 166 10.44 -24.46 -3.50
C LEU A 166 10.82 -23.13 -2.86
N THR A 167 12.05 -22.66 -3.10
CA THR A 167 12.54 -21.40 -2.56
C THR A 167 11.74 -20.22 -3.12
N LEU A 168 11.57 -20.15 -4.44
CA LEU A 168 10.79 -19.10 -5.11
C LEU A 168 9.32 -19.11 -4.68
N GLY A 169 8.74 -20.28 -4.47
CA GLY A 169 7.39 -20.42 -3.94
C GLY A 169 7.27 -19.87 -2.51
N ILE A 170 8.23 -20.17 -1.63
CA ILE A 170 8.25 -19.66 -0.25
C ILE A 170 8.43 -18.14 -0.24
N GLU A 171 9.34 -17.59 -1.05
CA GLU A 171 9.53 -16.15 -1.18
C GLU A 171 8.25 -15.44 -1.66
N SER A 172 7.60 -15.99 -2.68
CA SER A 172 6.33 -15.47 -3.19
C SER A 172 5.22 -15.52 -2.12
N PHE A 173 5.16 -16.62 -1.35
CA PHE A 173 4.23 -16.77 -0.22
C PHE A 173 4.48 -15.74 0.89
N GLU A 174 5.75 -15.50 1.27
CA GLU A 174 6.10 -14.48 2.27
C GLU A 174 5.71 -13.06 1.80
N ASN A 175 5.77 -12.81 0.50
CA ASN A 175 5.35 -11.54 -0.12
C ASN A 175 3.84 -11.44 -0.37
N LYS A 176 3.04 -12.45 0.04
CA LYS A 176 1.59 -12.54 -0.18
C LYS A 176 1.16 -12.65 -1.65
N ASP A 177 2.08 -12.92 -2.57
CA ASP A 177 1.77 -13.22 -3.97
C ASP A 177 1.43 -14.72 -4.09
N TYR A 178 0.20 -15.05 -3.68
CA TYR A 178 -0.25 -16.42 -3.53
C TYR A 178 -0.43 -17.15 -4.87
N SER A 179 -0.78 -16.45 -5.95
CA SER A 179 -0.94 -17.04 -7.28
C SER A 179 0.42 -17.51 -7.83
N THR A 180 1.40 -16.61 -7.79
CA THR A 180 2.78 -16.92 -8.20
C THR A 180 3.39 -18.01 -7.31
N ALA A 181 3.17 -17.94 -5.99
CA ALA A 181 3.62 -18.98 -5.06
C ALA A 181 3.08 -20.37 -5.43
N ILE A 182 1.78 -20.49 -5.69
CA ILE A 182 1.14 -21.75 -6.10
C ILE A 182 1.71 -22.26 -7.43
N SER A 183 1.95 -21.36 -8.40
CA SER A 183 2.56 -21.70 -9.68
C SER A 183 3.93 -22.35 -9.51
N TYR A 184 4.79 -21.80 -8.64
CA TYR A 184 6.09 -22.39 -8.34
C TYR A 184 5.98 -23.72 -7.59
N PHE A 185 5.11 -23.81 -6.58
CA PHE A 185 4.93 -25.05 -5.83
C PHE A 185 4.40 -26.21 -6.69
N ASN A 186 3.53 -25.93 -7.67
CA ASN A 186 3.01 -26.94 -8.60
C ASN A 186 4.08 -27.51 -9.55
N LYS A 187 5.21 -26.83 -9.74
CA LYS A 187 6.34 -27.30 -10.57
C LYS A 187 7.25 -28.30 -9.83
N ILE A 188 7.03 -28.52 -8.53
CA ILE A 188 7.84 -29.43 -7.72
C ILE A 188 7.43 -30.89 -8.01
N SER A 189 8.39 -31.72 -8.39
CA SER A 189 8.15 -33.12 -8.76
C SER A 189 7.74 -33.98 -7.56
N LYS A 190 6.92 -35.00 -7.85
CA LYS A 190 6.54 -36.06 -6.88
C LYS A 190 7.72 -36.92 -6.43
N SER A 191 8.82 -36.94 -7.18
CA SER A 191 10.04 -37.70 -6.85
C SER A 191 10.80 -37.13 -5.64
N SER A 192 10.73 -35.82 -5.39
CA SER A 192 11.28 -35.20 -4.18
C SER A 192 10.25 -35.20 -3.04
N SER A 193 10.11 -36.34 -2.36
CA SER A 193 9.04 -36.55 -1.38
C SER A 193 8.98 -35.50 -0.26
N SER A 194 10.12 -35.00 0.23
CA SER A 194 10.18 -33.98 1.28
C SER A 194 9.70 -32.61 0.77
N ASP A 195 10.25 -32.14 -0.35
CA ASP A 195 9.94 -30.80 -0.87
C ASP A 195 8.56 -30.75 -1.50
N PHE A 196 8.11 -31.85 -2.09
CA PHE A 196 6.73 -32.01 -2.56
C PHE A 196 5.71 -31.93 -1.43
N ASN A 197 6.03 -32.49 -0.25
CA ASN A 197 5.14 -32.39 0.91
C ASN A 197 5.09 -30.97 1.48
N LYS A 198 6.24 -30.27 1.55
CA LYS A 198 6.28 -28.85 1.93
C LYS A 198 5.50 -27.99 0.94
N ALA A 199 5.69 -28.21 -0.36
CA ALA A 199 4.98 -27.49 -1.42
C ALA A 199 3.46 -27.63 -1.27
N LYS A 200 2.96 -28.83 -0.99
CA LYS A 200 1.54 -29.06 -0.70
C LYS A 200 1.05 -28.28 0.52
N GLU A 201 1.83 -28.26 1.60
CA GLU A 201 1.48 -27.51 2.81
C GLU A 201 1.41 -26.01 2.52
N TYR A 202 2.40 -25.46 1.81
CA TYR A 202 2.38 -24.06 1.41
C TYR A 202 1.24 -23.72 0.45
N ILE A 203 0.91 -24.59 -0.50
CA ILE A 203 -0.28 -24.40 -1.36
C ILE A 203 -1.56 -24.30 -0.51
N LEU A 204 -1.71 -25.17 0.51
CA LEU A 204 -2.85 -25.09 1.43
C LEU A 204 -2.85 -23.77 2.21
N ASN A 205 -1.69 -23.31 2.67
CA ASN A 205 -1.54 -22.04 3.37
C ASN A 205 -1.81 -20.83 2.47
N CYS A 206 -1.35 -20.83 1.21
CA CYS A 206 -1.68 -19.81 0.21
C CYS A 206 -3.20 -19.65 0.09
N LYS A 207 -3.90 -20.77 -0.15
CA LYS A 207 -5.36 -20.79 -0.30
C LYS A 207 -6.06 -20.28 0.97
N LYS A 208 -5.62 -20.73 2.14
CA LYS A 208 -6.17 -20.31 3.43
C LYS A 208 -5.97 -18.81 3.69
N ASN A 209 -4.77 -18.30 3.48
CA ASN A 209 -4.43 -16.91 3.76
C ASN A 209 -5.13 -15.96 2.78
N TYR A 210 -5.14 -16.30 1.49
CA TYR A 210 -5.89 -15.57 0.47
C TYR A 210 -7.37 -15.50 0.81
N LYS A 211 -8.00 -16.65 1.13
CA LYS A 211 -9.41 -16.71 1.56
C LYS A 211 -9.67 -15.86 2.80
N THR A 212 -8.79 -15.93 3.80
CA THR A 212 -8.94 -15.17 5.05
C THR A 212 -8.93 -13.67 4.78
N HIS A 213 -8.03 -13.20 3.92
CA HIS A 213 -7.95 -11.79 3.53
C HIS A 213 -9.19 -11.33 2.75
N LEU A 214 -9.60 -12.12 1.75
CA LEU A 214 -10.80 -11.87 0.96
C LEU A 214 -12.06 -11.76 1.85
N LEU A 215 -12.22 -12.65 2.82
CA LEU A 215 -13.35 -12.61 3.74
C LEU A 215 -13.29 -11.40 4.69
N ALA A 216 -12.10 -10.99 5.13
CA ALA A 216 -11.95 -9.84 6.02
C ALA A 216 -12.29 -8.50 5.33
N GLU A 217 -11.86 -8.30 4.08
CA GLU A 217 -12.21 -7.10 3.30
C GLU A 217 -13.70 -7.06 2.99
N ALA A 218 -14.30 -8.20 2.66
CA ALA A 218 -15.75 -8.29 2.51
C ALA A 218 -16.50 -7.94 3.80
N GLU A 219 -15.98 -8.32 4.98
CA GLU A 219 -16.56 -7.93 6.27
C GLU A 219 -16.53 -6.44 6.54
N GLU A 220 -15.48 -5.74 6.10
CA GLU A 220 -15.42 -4.29 6.18
C GLU A 220 -16.49 -3.62 5.31
N LEU A 221 -16.71 -4.11 4.08
CA LEU A 221 -17.77 -3.63 3.20
C LEU A 221 -19.17 -3.87 3.81
N ILE A 222 -19.40 -5.06 4.37
CA ILE A 222 -20.66 -5.42 5.05
C ILE A 222 -20.91 -4.53 6.27
N ALA A 223 -19.88 -4.29 7.09
CA ALA A 223 -19.98 -3.44 8.27
C ALA A 223 -20.42 -2.01 7.91
N ASN A 224 -19.97 -1.53 6.75
CA ASN A 224 -20.33 -0.23 6.18
C ASN A 224 -21.58 -0.26 5.29
N LYS A 225 -22.34 -1.37 5.26
CA LYS A 225 -23.59 -1.54 4.51
C LYS A 225 -23.42 -1.53 2.98
N TYR A 226 -22.21 -1.72 2.46
CA TYR A 226 -21.91 -1.88 1.03
C TYR A 226 -22.14 -3.32 0.56
N TYR A 227 -23.36 -3.83 0.71
CA TYR A 227 -23.62 -5.24 0.46
C TYR A 227 -23.46 -5.64 -1.02
N THR A 228 -23.82 -4.76 -1.95
CA THR A 228 -23.63 -5.03 -3.40
C THR A 228 -22.15 -5.09 -3.76
N ASP A 229 -21.33 -4.18 -3.23
CA ASP A 229 -19.89 -4.16 -3.48
C ASP A 229 -19.20 -5.36 -2.84
N ALA A 230 -19.63 -5.75 -1.62
CA ALA A 230 -19.17 -6.96 -0.95
C ALA A 230 -19.47 -8.22 -1.78
N ILE A 231 -20.65 -8.31 -2.40
CA ILE A 231 -21.02 -9.44 -3.29
C ILE A 231 -20.16 -9.41 -4.55
N ALA A 232 -20.00 -8.26 -5.20
CA ALA A 232 -19.19 -8.13 -6.41
C ALA A 232 -17.73 -8.53 -6.13
N PHE A 233 -17.15 -8.02 -5.05
CA PHE A 233 -15.79 -8.33 -4.60
C PHE A 233 -15.61 -9.83 -4.29
N LEU A 234 -16.54 -10.43 -3.55
CA LEU A 234 -16.53 -11.88 -3.29
C LEU A 234 -16.79 -12.73 -4.53
N SER A 235 -17.35 -12.16 -5.61
CA SER A 235 -17.60 -12.86 -6.87
C SER A 235 -16.43 -12.76 -7.85
N SER A 236 -15.52 -11.80 -7.66
CA SER A 236 -14.39 -11.51 -8.55
C SER A 236 -13.05 -12.07 -8.05
N TYR A 237 -13.07 -13.04 -7.13
CA TYR A 237 -11.84 -13.62 -6.59
C TYR A 237 -11.07 -14.44 -7.62
N ASP A 238 -9.76 -14.61 -7.38
CA ASP A 238 -8.87 -15.32 -8.28
C ASP A 238 -9.14 -16.84 -8.25
N THR A 239 -9.78 -17.32 -9.31
CA THR A 239 -10.12 -18.74 -9.49
C THR A 239 -8.90 -19.63 -9.77
N SER A 240 -7.72 -19.05 -10.01
CA SER A 240 -6.46 -19.80 -10.07
C SER A 240 -5.99 -20.24 -8.67
N ILE A 241 -6.39 -19.52 -7.62
CA ILE A 241 -6.04 -19.81 -6.22
C ILE A 241 -7.13 -20.66 -5.56
N LEU A 242 -8.39 -20.21 -5.63
CA LEU A 242 -9.55 -20.89 -5.03
C LEU A 242 -10.45 -21.49 -6.12
N SER A 243 -11.17 -22.57 -5.80
CA SER A 243 -12.14 -23.13 -6.73
C SER A 243 -13.27 -22.13 -7.00
N SER A 244 -13.78 -22.09 -8.23
CA SER A 244 -15.01 -21.36 -8.59
C SER A 244 -16.25 -21.83 -7.82
N GLU A 245 -16.19 -22.98 -7.16
CA GLU A 245 -17.24 -23.57 -6.33
C GLU A 245 -16.85 -23.57 -4.83
N ASP A 246 -15.99 -22.64 -4.40
CA ASP A 246 -15.57 -22.57 -3.01
C ASP A 246 -16.78 -22.30 -2.10
N LYS A 247 -17.10 -23.29 -1.25
CA LYS A 247 -18.30 -23.28 -0.40
C LYS A 247 -18.28 -22.13 0.61
N ASP A 248 -17.11 -21.74 1.11
CA ASP A 248 -17.03 -20.68 2.13
C ASP A 248 -17.36 -19.32 1.49
N ILE A 249 -16.86 -19.08 0.28
CA ILE A 249 -17.17 -17.86 -0.49
C ILE A 249 -18.64 -17.86 -0.91
N SER A 250 -19.13 -18.98 -1.45
CA SER A 250 -20.53 -19.12 -1.85
C SER A 250 -21.49 -18.89 -0.68
N ASN A 251 -21.20 -19.46 0.50
CA ASN A 251 -21.99 -19.27 1.70
C ASN A 251 -21.93 -17.82 2.20
N LYS A 252 -20.76 -17.16 2.13
CA LYS A 252 -20.62 -15.76 2.50
C LYS A 252 -21.45 -14.88 1.57
N ILE A 253 -21.38 -15.07 0.25
CA ILE A 253 -22.19 -14.34 -0.73
C ILE A 253 -23.68 -14.48 -0.40
N ASN A 254 -24.18 -15.70 -0.21
CA ASN A 254 -25.58 -15.94 0.15
C ASN A 254 -25.97 -15.21 1.46
N SER A 255 -25.09 -15.22 2.46
CA SER A 255 -25.32 -14.48 3.72
C SER A 255 -25.38 -12.97 3.48
N VAL A 256 -24.53 -12.42 2.60
CA VAL A 256 -24.51 -10.99 2.27
C VAL A 256 -25.74 -10.60 1.46
N GLU A 257 -26.20 -11.46 0.55
CA GLU A 257 -27.46 -11.28 -0.16
C GLU A 257 -28.65 -11.24 0.80
N MET A 258 -28.69 -12.13 1.78
CA MET A 258 -29.72 -12.08 2.83
C MET A 258 -29.65 -10.78 3.63
N PHE A 259 -28.46 -10.33 4.05
CA PHE A 259 -28.32 -9.06 4.76
C PHE A 259 -28.69 -7.85 3.90
N ARG A 260 -28.38 -7.88 2.60
CA ARG A 260 -28.78 -6.84 1.64
C ARG A 260 -30.29 -6.78 1.52
N ASP A 261 -30.94 -7.93 1.37
CA ASP A 261 -32.37 -8.02 1.16
C ASP A 261 -33.12 -7.64 2.45
N GLU A 262 -32.65 -8.10 3.62
CA GLU A 262 -33.15 -7.65 4.93
C GLU A 262 -32.96 -6.15 5.12
N TYR A 263 -31.79 -5.60 4.74
CA TYR A 263 -31.54 -4.17 4.80
C TYR A 263 -32.45 -3.38 3.85
N LYS A 264 -32.71 -3.91 2.66
CA LYS A 264 -33.62 -3.31 1.67
C LYS A 264 -35.07 -3.34 2.15
N ASP A 265 -35.51 -4.46 2.72
CA ASP A 265 -36.84 -4.58 3.32
C ASP A 265 -36.98 -3.64 4.52
N HIS A 266 -35.93 -3.50 5.32
CA HIS A 266 -35.88 -2.54 6.42
C HIS A 266 -35.98 -1.10 5.92
N ILE A 267 -35.21 -0.73 4.89
CA ILE A 267 -35.30 0.58 4.23
C ILE A 267 -36.73 0.84 3.74
N GLN A 268 -37.40 -0.17 3.18
CA GLN A 268 -38.75 -0.05 2.65
C GLN A 268 -39.81 0.04 3.75
N ALA A 269 -39.67 -0.72 4.83
CA ALA A 269 -40.63 -0.78 5.94
C ALA A 269 -40.46 0.40 6.92
N TYR A 270 -39.23 0.86 7.10
CA TYR A 270 -38.85 1.94 8.01
C TYR A 270 -38.03 3.00 7.26
N PRO A 271 -38.64 3.69 6.29
CA PRO A 271 -37.96 4.72 5.51
C PRO A 271 -37.41 5.85 6.38
N ASN A 272 -37.89 5.97 7.64
CA ASN A 272 -37.52 7.00 8.59
C ASN A 272 -36.32 6.64 9.51
N ASP A 273 -35.71 5.46 9.37
CA ASP A 273 -34.54 5.08 10.18
C ASP A 273 -33.27 5.84 9.75
N ALA A 274 -32.46 6.27 10.72
CA ALA A 274 -31.22 7.03 10.49
C ALA A 274 -30.22 6.29 9.59
N SER A 275 -30.17 4.95 9.66
CA SER A 275 -29.29 4.14 8.80
C SER A 275 -29.70 4.19 7.32
N THR A 276 -31.01 4.18 7.06
CA THR A 276 -31.61 4.18 5.71
C THR A 276 -31.26 5.44 4.94
N TYR A 277 -31.32 6.60 5.59
CA TYR A 277 -31.03 7.86 4.93
C TYR A 277 -29.54 8.16 4.77
N ALA A 278 -28.69 7.67 5.68
CA ALA A 278 -27.24 7.76 5.51
C ALA A 278 -26.79 7.03 4.23
N SER A 279 -27.34 5.84 3.93
CA SER A 279 -27.10 5.16 2.66
C SER A 279 -27.76 5.85 1.46
N SER A 280 -28.95 6.41 1.64
CA SER A 280 -29.63 7.19 0.58
C SER A 280 -28.78 8.38 0.12
N ALA A 281 -28.10 9.06 1.04
CA ALA A 281 -27.19 10.17 0.75
C ALA A 281 -25.95 9.76 -0.07
N ILE A 282 -25.50 8.51 0.01
CA ILE A 282 -24.44 7.96 -0.86
C ILE A 282 -24.98 7.65 -2.26
N LEU A 283 -26.26 7.26 -2.37
CA LEU A 283 -26.88 6.87 -3.64
C LEU A 283 -27.42 8.06 -4.45
N GLN A 284 -27.62 9.22 -3.84
CA GLN A 284 -28.18 10.40 -4.51
C GLN A 284 -27.39 11.67 -4.19
N ALA A 285 -27.31 12.60 -5.15
CA ALA A 285 -26.64 13.87 -4.94
C ALA A 285 -27.33 14.70 -3.85
N ILE A 286 -26.55 15.18 -2.86
CA ILE A 286 -27.07 16.03 -1.78
C ILE A 286 -27.18 17.47 -2.28
N ASN A 287 -28.32 18.10 -2.06
CA ASN A 287 -28.59 19.49 -2.40
C ASN A 287 -29.51 20.14 -1.37
N ILE A 288 -29.72 21.45 -1.49
CA ILE A 288 -30.51 22.24 -0.55
C ILE A 288 -31.95 21.75 -0.37
N ASN A 289 -32.52 21.04 -1.36
CA ASN A 289 -33.90 20.57 -1.30
C ASN A 289 -34.04 19.23 -0.57
N ASN A 290 -33.01 18.38 -0.56
CA ASN A 290 -33.07 17.04 0.03
C ASN A 290 -32.26 16.89 1.32
N VAL A 291 -31.28 17.76 1.59
CA VAL A 291 -30.33 17.60 2.72
C VAL A 291 -30.99 17.39 4.07
N ASN A 292 -32.13 18.04 4.31
CA ASN A 292 -32.86 17.97 5.58
C ASN A 292 -33.81 16.78 5.70
N ASN A 293 -33.92 15.97 4.64
CA ASN A 293 -34.71 14.74 4.59
C ASN A 293 -33.82 13.50 4.53
N LEU A 294 -32.50 13.66 4.74
CA LEU A 294 -31.50 12.61 4.63
C LEU A 294 -30.92 12.16 5.99
N ASN A 295 -31.51 12.59 7.12
CA ASN A 295 -31.06 12.27 8.48
C ASN A 295 -29.53 12.27 8.65
N ILE A 296 -28.85 13.22 8.02
CA ILE A 296 -27.40 13.35 8.10
C ILE A 296 -27.08 13.86 9.51
N GLU A 297 -26.36 13.07 10.30
CA GLU A 297 -25.91 13.45 11.63
C GLU A 297 -24.39 13.65 11.64
N SER A 298 -23.86 14.72 12.21
CA SER A 298 -22.42 14.90 12.38
C SER A 298 -22.08 15.08 13.85
N LYS A 299 -20.88 14.69 14.26
CA LYS A 299 -20.40 14.91 15.64
C LYS A 299 -20.09 16.39 15.93
N THR A 300 -20.07 17.21 14.90
CA THR A 300 -19.78 18.63 14.94
C THR A 300 -20.95 19.41 14.33
N PRO A 301 -21.01 20.74 14.51
CA PRO A 301 -22.00 21.60 13.85
C PRO A 301 -21.87 21.67 12.32
N TYR A 302 -20.96 20.89 11.71
CA TYR A 302 -20.71 20.89 10.28
C TYR A 302 -20.79 19.47 9.71
N PHE A 303 -21.11 19.34 8.43
CA PHE A 303 -20.70 18.19 7.63
C PHE A 303 -20.21 18.64 6.25
N ILE A 304 -19.33 17.84 5.65
CA ILE A 304 -18.80 18.06 4.31
C ILE A 304 -19.49 17.11 3.34
N TYR A 305 -19.94 17.65 2.20
CA TYR A 305 -20.36 16.86 1.05
C TYR A 305 -19.47 17.16 -0.15
N LEU A 306 -18.78 16.17 -0.70
CA LEU A 306 -18.00 16.27 -1.92
C LEU A 306 -18.76 15.60 -3.06
N SER A 307 -19.10 16.38 -4.08
CA SER A 307 -19.65 15.89 -5.34
C SER A 307 -18.52 15.66 -6.33
N LEU A 308 -18.24 14.40 -6.67
CA LEU A 308 -17.23 14.02 -7.65
C LEU A 308 -17.66 14.41 -9.06
N SER A 309 -18.95 14.35 -9.39
CA SER A 309 -19.46 14.76 -10.71
C SER A 309 -19.32 16.27 -10.93
N ASP A 310 -19.57 17.06 -9.88
CA ASP A 310 -19.56 18.52 -9.97
C ASP A 310 -18.20 19.12 -9.61
N GLN A 311 -17.26 18.28 -9.17
CA GLN A 311 -15.94 18.69 -8.67
C GLN A 311 -16.06 19.84 -7.65
N THR A 312 -16.99 19.68 -6.71
CA THR A 312 -17.36 20.75 -5.76
C THR A 312 -17.50 20.18 -4.35
N THR A 313 -16.88 20.88 -3.39
CA THR A 313 -16.97 20.59 -1.95
C THR A 313 -17.96 21.55 -1.31
N TYR A 314 -19.01 21.03 -0.69
CA TYR A 314 -20.06 21.76 0.00
C TYR A 314 -19.89 21.61 1.51
N ILE A 315 -20.00 22.71 2.24
CA ILE A 315 -20.01 22.72 3.70
C ILE A 315 -21.40 23.09 4.18
N TYR A 316 -22.01 22.18 4.93
CA TYR A 316 -23.28 22.42 5.58
C TYR A 316 -23.06 22.67 7.08
N GLU A 317 -23.84 23.58 7.64
CA GLU A 317 -23.82 23.96 9.05
C GLU A 317 -25.18 23.73 9.68
N GLY A 318 -25.18 23.22 10.91
CA GLY A 318 -26.40 22.94 11.66
C GLY A 318 -26.34 21.62 12.41
N SER A 319 -27.45 20.89 12.37
CA SER A 319 -27.63 19.63 13.08
C SER A 319 -28.62 18.75 12.31
N LEU A 320 -28.83 17.52 12.78
CA LEU A 320 -29.76 16.55 12.20
C LEU A 320 -31.06 17.23 11.71
N ASN A 321 -31.34 17.08 10.41
CA ASN A 321 -32.52 17.62 9.71
C ASN A 321 -32.69 19.15 9.70
N ASN A 322 -31.67 19.89 10.11
CA ASN A 322 -31.64 21.35 10.08
C ASN A 322 -30.26 21.86 9.63
N TRP A 323 -29.86 21.43 8.45
CA TRP A 323 -28.66 21.80 7.73
C TRP A 323 -28.92 22.96 6.78
N LYS A 324 -27.98 23.90 6.76
CA LYS A 324 -27.94 25.01 5.82
C LYS A 324 -26.61 25.00 5.08
N LEU A 325 -26.65 25.21 3.78
CA LEU A 325 -25.43 25.37 2.99
C LEU A 325 -24.70 26.64 3.48
N SER A 326 -23.53 26.46 4.07
CA SER A 326 -22.69 27.54 4.61
C SER A 326 -21.68 27.99 3.57
N LYS A 327 -21.03 27.03 2.88
CA LYS A 327 -20.03 27.31 1.84
C LYS A 327 -20.05 26.29 0.70
N SER A 328 -19.51 26.71 -0.44
CA SER A 328 -19.27 25.89 -1.63
C SER A 328 -17.92 26.25 -2.20
N PHE A 329 -17.08 25.26 -2.44
CA PHE A 329 -15.71 25.41 -2.95
C PHE A 329 -15.55 24.61 -4.23
N SER A 330 -14.94 25.22 -5.26
CA SER A 330 -14.45 24.44 -6.40
C SER A 330 -13.30 23.56 -5.93
N SER A 331 -13.33 22.28 -6.29
CA SER A 331 -12.34 21.28 -5.88
C SER A 331 -11.87 20.47 -7.07
N SER A 332 -10.76 19.75 -6.91
CA SER A 332 -10.25 18.79 -7.89
C SER A 332 -9.88 17.48 -7.22
N THR A 333 -10.52 16.39 -7.66
CA THR A 333 -10.40 15.05 -7.05
C THR A 333 -9.38 14.18 -7.79
N GLY A 334 -9.29 12.90 -7.42
CA GLY A 334 -8.45 11.90 -8.06
C GLY A 334 -8.75 11.68 -9.54
N ILE A 335 -7.71 11.53 -10.36
CA ILE A 335 -7.81 11.13 -11.78
C ILE A 335 -8.19 9.65 -11.93
N PRO A 336 -8.62 9.20 -13.14
CA PRO A 336 -8.83 7.77 -13.37
C PRO A 336 -7.57 6.94 -13.07
N GLY A 337 -7.73 5.85 -12.34
CA GLY A 337 -6.64 5.02 -11.79
C GLY A 337 -6.13 5.44 -10.41
N GLU A 338 -6.52 6.63 -9.93
CA GLU A 338 -6.15 7.19 -8.63
C GLU A 338 -7.35 7.90 -7.99
N GLU A 339 -8.51 7.25 -8.05
CA GLU A 339 -9.79 7.87 -7.73
C GLU A 339 -9.89 8.28 -6.25
N THR A 340 -10.59 9.39 -6.02
CA THR A 340 -11.06 9.72 -4.67
C THR A 340 -12.19 8.74 -4.29
N PRO A 341 -12.09 8.07 -3.13
CA PRO A 341 -13.06 7.06 -2.72
C PRO A 341 -14.42 7.68 -2.44
N LYS A 342 -15.48 7.01 -2.87
CA LYS A 342 -16.87 7.34 -2.48
C LYS A 342 -17.17 6.76 -1.11
N GLY A 343 -18.09 7.39 -0.37
CA GLY A 343 -18.58 6.85 0.89
C GLY A 343 -18.79 7.89 1.98
N ILE A 344 -18.94 7.40 3.22
CA ILE A 344 -19.08 8.21 4.42
C ILE A 344 -17.83 8.06 5.28
N PHE A 345 -17.21 9.19 5.56
CA PHE A 345 -15.99 9.29 6.35
C PHE A 345 -16.16 10.28 7.49
N SER A 346 -15.08 10.51 8.22
CA SER A 346 -15.02 11.57 9.23
C SER A 346 -13.63 12.16 9.28
N VAL A 347 -13.55 13.46 9.50
CA VAL A 347 -12.28 14.16 9.70
C VAL A 347 -11.54 13.56 10.90
N ASN A 348 -10.26 13.22 10.74
CA ASN A 348 -9.49 12.49 11.76
C ASN A 348 -8.00 12.91 11.86
N GLY A 349 -7.69 14.13 11.43
CA GLY A 349 -6.35 14.69 11.53
C GLY A 349 -6.15 15.87 10.60
N ARG A 350 -5.16 16.70 10.90
CA ARG A 350 -4.78 17.87 10.12
C ARG A 350 -3.34 18.29 10.41
N ASP A 351 -2.72 19.00 9.49
CA ASP A 351 -1.52 19.80 9.73
C ASP A 351 -1.46 20.95 8.70
N SER A 352 -0.68 21.97 9.03
CA SER A 352 -0.51 23.18 8.24
C SER A 352 0.16 22.93 6.88
N TRP A 353 0.90 21.83 6.74
CA TRP A 353 1.67 21.52 5.55
C TRP A 353 1.94 20.01 5.42
N PHE A 354 1.99 19.53 4.19
CA PHE A 354 2.66 18.29 3.83
C PHE A 354 3.45 18.49 2.55
N PHE A 355 4.42 17.63 2.30
CA PHE A 355 5.11 17.54 1.03
C PHE A 355 5.22 16.08 0.62
N SER A 356 4.72 15.74 -0.56
CA SER A 356 4.93 14.44 -1.18
C SER A 356 6.21 14.48 -2.00
N ASN A 357 7.23 13.76 -1.53
CA ASN A 357 8.47 13.56 -2.28
C ASN A 357 8.24 12.76 -3.57
N GLU A 358 7.21 11.93 -3.63
CA GLU A 358 6.86 11.17 -4.84
C GLU A 358 6.36 12.11 -5.96
N PHE A 359 5.39 12.98 -5.63
CA PHE A 359 4.77 13.88 -6.61
C PHE A 359 5.52 15.21 -6.74
N GLN A 360 6.55 15.45 -5.93
CA GLN A 360 7.27 16.73 -5.84
C GLN A 360 6.32 17.93 -5.60
N GLN A 361 5.28 17.67 -4.81
CA GLN A 361 4.16 18.57 -4.57
C GLN A 361 3.81 18.55 -3.09
N GLY A 362 3.55 19.72 -2.50
CA GLY A 362 3.03 19.83 -1.15
C GLY A 362 1.73 20.61 -1.09
N GLY A 363 0.94 20.38 -0.06
CA GLY A 363 -0.32 21.08 0.16
C GLY A 363 -0.32 21.79 1.51
N LYS A 364 -0.86 23.00 1.52
CA LYS A 364 -1.11 23.76 2.76
C LYS A 364 -2.46 23.35 3.35
N TYR A 365 -2.54 23.45 4.67
CA TYR A 365 -3.77 23.35 5.45
C TYR A 365 -4.54 22.05 5.18
N TRP A 366 -3.86 20.91 5.30
CA TRP A 366 -4.48 19.65 4.96
C TRP A 366 -5.37 19.15 6.10
N VAL A 367 -6.47 18.50 5.73
CA VAL A 367 -7.42 17.85 6.62
C VAL A 367 -7.71 16.45 6.09
N ARG A 368 -7.43 15.44 6.91
CA ARG A 368 -7.56 14.02 6.55
C ARG A 368 -8.96 13.50 6.84
N PHE A 369 -9.51 12.72 5.91
CA PHE A 369 -10.78 12.01 6.09
C PHE A 369 -10.65 10.48 6.01
N MET A 370 -9.61 9.95 5.36
CA MET A 370 -9.34 8.50 5.27
C MET A 370 -7.87 8.26 4.93
N GLY A 371 -7.14 7.36 5.62
CA GLY A 371 -5.78 6.96 5.22
C GLY A 371 -4.85 8.14 4.86
N ASP A 372 -4.36 8.15 3.62
CA ASP A 372 -3.57 9.26 3.05
C ASP A 372 -4.39 10.23 2.17
N TYR A 373 -5.72 10.13 2.22
CA TYR A 373 -6.66 10.99 1.48
C TYR A 373 -7.01 12.25 2.27
N LEU A 374 -6.65 13.39 1.67
CA LEU A 374 -6.67 14.71 2.31
C LEU A 374 -7.51 15.70 1.49
N PHE A 375 -8.22 16.60 2.17
CA PHE A 375 -8.52 17.92 1.63
C PHE A 375 -7.30 18.80 1.83
N HIS A 376 -6.82 19.49 0.80
CA HIS A 376 -5.67 20.38 0.91
C HIS A 376 -5.67 21.48 -0.16
N SER A 377 -4.82 22.49 -0.03
CA SER A 377 -4.68 23.53 -1.05
C SER A 377 -4.18 22.96 -2.39
N VAL A 378 -4.34 23.71 -3.48
CA VAL A 378 -3.59 23.48 -4.72
C VAL A 378 -2.10 23.24 -4.43
N PRO A 379 -1.44 22.35 -5.17
CA PRO A 379 -0.09 21.92 -4.86
C PRO A 379 0.93 23.04 -5.02
N PHE A 380 1.85 23.11 -4.06
CA PHE A 380 2.99 24.00 -4.03
C PHE A 380 4.30 23.23 -4.25
N ASP A 381 5.33 23.97 -4.62
CA ASP A 381 6.71 23.52 -4.52
C ASP A 381 7.11 23.23 -3.07
N GLU A 382 8.22 22.52 -2.89
CA GLU A 382 8.76 22.14 -1.56
C GLU A 382 8.96 23.34 -0.63
N LYS A 383 9.35 24.47 -1.21
CA LYS A 383 9.61 25.72 -0.49
C LYS A 383 8.33 26.47 -0.09
N GLN A 384 7.15 25.97 -0.48
CA GLN A 384 5.84 26.57 -0.23
C GLN A 384 5.66 27.96 -0.87
N THR A 385 6.50 28.32 -1.84
CA THR A 385 6.58 29.65 -2.44
C THR A 385 5.81 29.78 -3.74
N LYS A 386 5.67 28.69 -4.49
CA LYS A 386 5.05 28.69 -5.82
C LYS A 386 4.02 27.59 -5.94
N ILE A 387 2.84 27.93 -6.46
CA ILE A 387 1.84 26.94 -6.88
C ILE A 387 2.37 26.27 -8.17
N VAL A 388 2.42 24.94 -8.18
CA VAL A 388 2.96 24.16 -9.30
C VAL A 388 1.89 23.62 -10.22
N ASP A 389 0.64 23.56 -9.75
CA ASP A 389 -0.55 23.26 -10.54
C ASP A 389 -1.76 23.97 -9.92
N GLU A 390 -2.45 24.80 -10.70
CA GLU A 390 -3.62 25.58 -10.28
C GLU A 390 -4.95 24.90 -10.65
N THR A 391 -4.91 23.69 -11.23
CA THR A 391 -6.08 23.00 -11.76
C THR A 391 -7.12 22.75 -10.66
N LEU A 392 -8.32 23.30 -10.88
CA LEU A 392 -9.52 23.15 -10.05
C LEU A 392 -10.76 22.94 -10.94
N GLY A 393 -11.77 22.22 -10.46
CA GLY A 393 -13.03 21.99 -11.17
C GLY A 393 -13.02 20.80 -12.14
N THR A 394 -11.94 20.04 -12.17
CA THR A 394 -11.80 18.76 -12.89
C THR A 394 -10.93 17.80 -12.09
N ALA A 395 -11.09 16.48 -12.26
CA ALA A 395 -10.17 15.53 -11.66
C ALA A 395 -8.72 15.83 -12.08
N ALA A 396 -7.80 15.91 -11.12
CA ALA A 396 -6.41 16.35 -11.35
C ALA A 396 -5.39 15.84 -10.32
N SER A 397 -5.82 15.17 -9.25
CA SER A 397 -4.94 14.73 -8.16
C SER A 397 -4.72 13.22 -8.14
N HIS A 398 -3.88 12.75 -7.20
CA HIS A 398 -3.62 11.34 -6.92
C HIS A 398 -4.50 10.84 -5.75
N GLY A 399 -5.81 11.05 -5.85
CA GLY A 399 -6.82 10.64 -4.87
C GLY A 399 -7.24 11.70 -3.84
N CYS A 400 -6.38 12.68 -3.54
CA CYS A 400 -6.72 13.79 -2.63
C CYS A 400 -7.76 14.76 -3.21
N VAL A 401 -8.19 15.74 -2.41
CA VAL A 401 -9.14 16.79 -2.80
C VAL A 401 -8.43 18.14 -2.74
N ARG A 402 -8.05 18.65 -3.91
CA ARG A 402 -7.42 19.97 -4.05
C ARG A 402 -8.47 21.06 -3.94
N LEU A 403 -8.12 22.15 -3.25
CA LEU A 403 -8.94 23.33 -3.01
C LEU A 403 -8.13 24.60 -3.24
N LYS A 404 -8.78 25.75 -3.38
CA LYS A 404 -8.04 27.03 -3.25
C LYS A 404 -7.40 27.13 -1.87
N VAL A 405 -6.32 27.92 -1.77
CA VAL A 405 -5.55 28.04 -0.51
C VAL A 405 -6.43 28.56 0.62
N GLU A 406 -7.23 29.59 0.34
CA GLU A 406 -8.18 30.18 1.27
C GLU A 406 -9.30 29.22 1.69
N ASP A 407 -9.78 28.40 0.75
CA ASP A 407 -10.84 27.41 1.01
C ASP A 407 -10.32 26.26 1.86
N SER A 408 -9.14 25.74 1.54
CA SER A 408 -8.45 24.74 2.35
C SER A 408 -8.14 25.25 3.76
N LYS A 409 -7.68 26.50 3.87
CA LYS A 409 -7.44 27.14 5.17
C LYS A 409 -8.74 27.27 5.96
N TRP A 410 -9.83 27.63 5.30
CA TRP A 410 -11.12 27.73 5.98
C TRP A 410 -11.56 26.38 6.55
N ILE A 411 -11.45 25.29 5.77
CA ILE A 411 -11.74 23.94 6.28
C ILE A 411 -10.82 23.61 7.47
N TYR A 412 -9.52 23.85 7.34
CA TYR A 412 -8.54 23.59 8.39
C TYR A 412 -8.83 24.32 9.70
N ASP A 413 -9.27 25.59 9.62
CA ASP A 413 -9.55 26.44 10.78
C ASP A 413 -10.91 26.15 11.44
N ASN A 414 -11.92 25.70 10.67
CA ASN A 414 -13.33 25.69 11.12
C ASN A 414 -13.97 24.29 11.21
N ILE A 415 -13.41 23.28 10.54
CA ILE A 415 -14.00 21.94 10.53
C ILE A 415 -13.28 21.05 11.52
N ASP A 416 -13.89 20.75 12.66
CA ASP A 416 -13.27 19.92 13.72
C ASP A 416 -13.17 18.43 13.38
N ASP A 417 -12.27 17.71 14.05
CA ASP A 417 -12.18 16.25 13.98
C ASP A 417 -13.52 15.61 14.42
N GLY A 418 -13.91 14.53 13.75
CA GLY A 418 -15.23 13.91 13.90
C GLY A 418 -16.32 14.52 13.01
N THR A 419 -16.05 15.62 12.29
CA THR A 419 -16.97 16.13 11.27
C THR A 419 -17.21 15.07 10.20
N LYS A 420 -18.47 14.76 9.92
CA LYS A 420 -18.84 13.81 8.86
C LYS A 420 -18.45 14.35 7.47
N VAL A 421 -17.94 13.46 6.64
CA VAL A 421 -17.66 13.70 5.22
C VAL A 421 -18.46 12.70 4.40
N ILE A 422 -19.18 13.14 3.38
CA ILE A 422 -19.92 12.30 2.44
C ILE A 422 -19.36 12.57 1.04
N ILE A 423 -18.95 11.54 0.32
CA ILE A 423 -18.37 11.64 -1.02
C ILE A 423 -19.22 10.82 -1.99
N ASN A 424 -19.75 11.49 -3.02
CA ASN A 424 -20.59 10.87 -4.05
C ASN A 424 -20.11 11.22 -5.46
#